data_AF-A0A9D8M5E9-F1
#
_entry.id   AF-A0A9D8M5E9-F1
#
_cell.length_a   1.000
_cell.length_b   1.000
_cell.length_c   1.000
_cell.angle_alpha   90.00
_cell.angle_beta   90.00
_cell.angle_gamma   90.00
#
_symmetry.space_group_name_H-M   'P 1'
#
loop_
_entity.id
_entity.type
_entity.pdbx_description
1 polymer ?
#
loop_
_entity_poly.entity_id
_entity_poly.type
_entity_poly.pdbx_seq_one_letter_code
_entity_poly.pdbx_strand_id
1 'polypeptide(L)'
;MLAEQIHDYLRTFFTVTGCEITEEAPDYLTVQLTADIDKRIMNRPFYWQFVESTKAEPKPLKVTFITKKHENQDIRGEYIHYGSMRMHQIFQATKDLGCFVQMYENMEGASLFPWVGANFKVSYHTDQTKEMLFSLGINLIHGSVKSNFQDWLIERTLTKEFPKNAYCLPYIVSPIRAIERLETAIENYIGHDDMTWAEEAEKRWRREQEILNHFYEGVIEKPEVYEIEKEALRERFQPRIKIEIVSGGIFYLK
;
A
#
# COMPACT_ATOMS: atom_id res chain seq x y z
N MET A 1 -5.62 23.38 -6.03
CA MET A 1 -4.73 22.23 -6.32
C MET A 1 -4.75 21.18 -5.21
N LEU A 2 -4.02 21.32 -4.09
CA LEU A 2 -3.94 20.25 -3.07
C LEU A 2 -5.30 19.90 -2.43
N ALA A 3 -6.12 20.91 -2.08
CA ALA A 3 -7.42 20.67 -1.47
C ALA A 3 -8.46 20.06 -2.45
N GLU A 4 -8.36 20.36 -3.75
CA GLU A 4 -9.20 19.74 -4.79
C GLU A 4 -8.85 18.28 -4.99
N GLN A 5 -7.56 17.94 -5.02
CA GLN A 5 -7.12 16.54 -5.12
C GLN A 5 -7.61 15.70 -3.94
N ILE A 6 -7.61 16.27 -2.73
CA ILE A 6 -8.18 15.60 -1.54
C ILE A 6 -9.67 15.42 -1.71
N HIS A 7 -10.39 16.44 -2.18
CA HIS A 7 -11.83 16.38 -2.38
C HIS A 7 -12.21 15.29 -3.39
N ASP A 8 -11.55 15.27 -4.55
CA ASP A 8 -11.76 14.26 -5.60
C ASP A 8 -11.43 12.84 -5.11
N TYR A 9 -10.35 12.71 -4.33
CA TYR A 9 -9.96 11.44 -3.72
C TYR A 9 -11.04 10.93 -2.75
N LEU A 10 -11.51 11.78 -1.82
CA LEU A 10 -12.55 11.42 -0.86
C LEU A 10 -13.84 11.03 -1.57
N ARG A 11 -14.27 11.82 -2.57
CA ARG A 11 -15.45 11.53 -3.39
C ARG A 11 -15.33 10.16 -4.06
N THR A 12 -14.19 9.87 -4.69
CA THR A 12 -13.94 8.59 -5.34
C THR A 12 -13.98 7.44 -4.34
N PHE A 13 -13.31 7.57 -3.20
CA PHE A 13 -13.29 6.57 -2.14
C PHE A 13 -14.70 6.24 -1.63
N PHE A 14 -15.49 7.26 -1.27
CA PHE A 14 -16.84 7.05 -0.73
C PHE A 14 -17.81 6.49 -1.77
N THR A 15 -17.68 6.92 -3.04
CA THR A 15 -18.49 6.37 -4.13
C THR A 15 -18.18 4.89 -4.37
N VAL A 16 -16.90 4.52 -4.46
CA VAL A 16 -16.47 3.13 -4.71
C VAL A 16 -16.80 2.20 -3.54
N THR A 17 -16.78 2.72 -2.31
CA THR A 17 -17.12 1.95 -1.11
C THR A 17 -18.63 1.87 -0.84
N GLY A 18 -19.46 2.46 -1.71
CA GLY A 18 -20.93 2.43 -1.59
C GLY A 18 -21.46 3.28 -0.43
N CYS A 19 -20.70 4.26 0.05
CA CYS A 19 -21.20 5.24 1.01
C CYS A 19 -22.08 6.27 0.29
N GLU A 20 -23.17 6.70 0.93
CA GLU A 20 -24.09 7.67 0.35
C GLU A 20 -23.59 9.09 0.59
N ILE A 21 -23.36 9.84 -0.48
CA ILE A 21 -22.98 11.25 -0.41
C ILE A 21 -24.27 12.07 -0.29
N THR A 22 -24.51 12.59 0.91
CA THR A 22 -25.74 13.35 1.21
C THR A 22 -25.65 14.81 0.80
N GLU A 23 -24.46 15.42 0.90
CA GLU A 23 -24.21 16.80 0.48
C GLU A 23 -22.80 16.89 -0.11
N GLU A 24 -22.66 17.56 -1.25
CA GLU A 24 -21.39 17.77 -1.95
C GLU A 24 -21.24 19.27 -2.24
N ALA A 25 -20.14 19.85 -1.76
CA ALA A 25 -19.75 21.23 -2.02
C ALA A 25 -18.24 21.29 -2.33
N PRO A 26 -17.74 22.35 -2.99
CA PRO A 26 -16.31 22.44 -3.33
C PRO A 26 -15.37 22.41 -2.12
N ASP A 27 -15.90 22.80 -0.96
CA ASP A 27 -15.15 23.02 0.27
C ASP A 27 -15.43 21.94 1.34
N TYR A 28 -16.50 21.16 1.19
CA TYR A 28 -16.87 20.09 2.11
C TYR A 28 -17.68 18.96 1.46
N LEU A 29 -17.61 17.78 2.07
CA LEU A 29 -18.32 16.57 1.64
C LEU A 29 -19.01 15.92 2.84
N THR A 30 -20.34 15.77 2.80
CA THR A 30 -21.10 15.10 3.85
C THR A 30 -21.53 13.72 3.40
N VAL A 31 -21.05 12.69 4.10
CA VAL A 31 -21.23 11.28 3.72
C VAL A 31 -21.89 10.51 4.85
N GLN A 32 -22.88 9.69 4.51
CA GLN A 32 -23.41 8.64 5.36
C GLN A 32 -22.54 7.39 5.17
N LEU A 33 -21.83 7.01 6.22
CA LEU A 33 -20.93 5.86 6.17
C LEU A 33 -21.72 4.54 6.15
N THR A 34 -21.11 3.51 5.59
CA THR A 34 -21.56 2.12 5.78
C THR A 34 -20.98 1.55 7.06
N ALA A 35 -21.55 0.44 7.57
CA ALA A 35 -21.04 -0.21 8.78
C ALA A 35 -19.56 -0.61 8.66
N ASP A 36 -19.16 -1.11 7.50
CA ASP A 36 -17.79 -1.56 7.24
C ASP A 36 -16.79 -0.41 7.21
N ILE A 37 -17.16 0.72 6.57
CA ILE A 37 -16.29 1.88 6.49
C ILE A 37 -16.22 2.61 7.83
N ASP A 38 -17.33 2.75 8.56
CA ASP A 38 -17.35 3.34 9.91
C ASP A 38 -16.43 2.59 10.88
N LYS A 39 -16.43 1.25 10.85
CA LYS A 39 -15.47 0.42 11.63
C LYS A 39 -14.01 0.73 11.29
N ARG A 40 -13.70 0.94 10.02
CA ARG A 40 -12.33 1.16 9.53
C ARG A 40 -11.80 2.55 9.82
N ILE A 41 -12.64 3.59 9.71
CA ILE A 41 -12.18 4.99 9.77
C ILE A 41 -12.58 5.74 11.04
N MET A 42 -13.67 5.37 11.73
CA MET A 42 -14.20 6.19 12.83
C MET A 42 -13.61 5.86 14.21
N ASN A 43 -12.76 4.82 14.34
CA ASN A 43 -12.16 4.40 15.62
C ASN A 43 -13.19 4.27 16.76
N ARG A 44 -14.31 3.59 16.52
CA ARG A 44 -15.38 3.35 17.52
C ARG A 44 -15.47 1.88 17.95
N PRO A 45 -14.39 1.26 18.48
CA PRO A 45 -14.36 -0.17 18.75
C PRO A 45 -15.42 -0.61 19.78
N PHE A 46 -15.64 0.17 20.83
CA PHE A 46 -16.63 -0.16 21.87
C PHE A 46 -18.07 -0.14 21.36
N TYR A 47 -18.41 0.80 20.46
CA TYR A 47 -19.74 0.86 19.85
C TYR A 47 -19.99 -0.41 19.03
N TRP A 48 -19.02 -0.80 18.20
CA TRP A 48 -19.14 -1.97 17.35
C TRP A 48 -19.14 -3.28 18.13
N GLN A 49 -18.32 -3.40 19.17
CA GLN A 49 -18.36 -4.54 20.10
C GLN A 49 -19.74 -4.69 20.76
N PHE A 50 -20.35 -3.57 21.17
CA PHE A 50 -21.69 -3.59 21.74
C PHE A 50 -22.75 -4.02 20.71
N VAL A 51 -22.73 -3.44 19.51
CA VAL A 51 -23.67 -3.77 18.43
C VAL A 51 -23.57 -5.25 18.03
N GLU A 52 -22.35 -5.78 17.92
CA GLU A 52 -22.09 -7.19 17.56
C GLU A 52 -22.52 -8.17 18.66
N SER A 53 -22.23 -7.85 19.93
CA SER A 53 -22.60 -8.70 21.07
C SER A 53 -24.11 -8.72 21.32
N THR A 54 -24.78 -7.60 21.08
CA THR A 54 -26.23 -7.47 21.29
C THR A 54 -27.07 -7.78 20.05
N LYS A 55 -26.43 -8.03 18.89
CA LYS A 55 -27.08 -8.14 17.56
C LYS A 55 -28.03 -6.98 17.25
N ALA A 56 -27.71 -5.79 17.76
CA ALA A 56 -28.49 -4.59 17.51
C ALA A 56 -28.32 -4.11 16.06
N GLU A 57 -29.26 -3.30 15.57
CA GLU A 57 -29.12 -2.70 14.24
C GLU A 57 -27.95 -1.69 14.19
N PRO A 58 -27.04 -1.82 13.22
CA PRO A 58 -25.91 -0.93 13.09
C PRO A 58 -26.36 0.48 12.69
N LYS A 59 -25.82 1.51 13.36
CA LYS A 59 -26.04 2.93 13.04
C LYS A 59 -24.70 3.61 12.74
N PRO A 60 -24.23 3.51 11.49
CA PRO A 60 -23.02 4.20 11.05
C PRO A 60 -23.18 5.72 11.13
N LEU A 61 -22.08 6.45 11.28
CA LEU A 61 -22.12 7.91 11.39
C LEU A 61 -22.34 8.61 10.05
N LYS A 62 -23.01 9.75 10.12
CA LYS A 62 -23.00 10.79 9.09
C LYS A 62 -21.88 11.78 9.44
N VAL A 63 -20.93 11.98 8.54
CA VAL A 63 -19.74 12.80 8.79
C VAL A 63 -19.57 13.84 7.68
N THR A 64 -19.28 15.07 8.08
CA THR A 64 -18.93 16.17 7.16
C THR A 64 -17.41 16.36 7.17
N PHE A 65 -16.78 16.20 6.01
CA PHE A 65 -15.35 16.40 5.81
C PHE A 65 -15.11 17.73 5.11
N ILE A 66 -14.33 18.62 5.74
CA ILE A 66 -14.04 19.96 5.22
C ILE A 66 -12.64 19.95 4.59
N THR A 67 -12.54 20.22 3.30
CA THR A 67 -11.27 20.20 2.52
C THR A 67 -10.67 21.60 2.35
N LYS A 68 -11.49 22.66 2.42
CA LYS A 68 -11.05 24.06 2.37
C LYS A 68 -11.62 24.80 3.57
N LYS A 69 -10.74 25.42 4.38
CA LYS A 69 -11.15 26.22 5.54
C LYS A 69 -11.44 27.64 5.09
N HIS A 70 -12.70 28.07 5.14
CA HIS A 70 -13.09 29.47 4.95
C HIS A 70 -13.34 30.13 6.31
N GLU A 71 -12.87 31.37 6.50
CA GLU A 71 -12.99 32.12 7.77
C GLU A 71 -14.45 32.46 8.15
N ASN A 72 -15.42 32.30 7.24
CA ASN A 72 -16.81 32.78 7.39
C ASN A 72 -17.89 31.69 7.33
N GLN A 73 -17.56 30.41 7.52
CA GLN A 73 -18.57 29.34 7.50
C GLN A 73 -18.52 28.51 8.78
N ASP A 74 -19.61 28.56 9.56
CA ASP A 74 -19.86 27.69 10.72
C ASP A 74 -20.33 26.30 10.26
N ILE A 75 -19.55 25.66 9.38
CA ILE A 75 -19.81 24.28 8.96
C ILE A 75 -19.29 23.37 10.07
N ARG A 76 -20.20 22.64 10.72
CA ARG A 76 -19.84 21.60 11.66
C ARG A 76 -19.31 20.38 10.91
N GLY A 77 -18.00 20.18 10.95
CA GLY A 77 -17.34 19.07 10.29
C GLY A 77 -15.90 18.89 10.74
N GLU A 78 -15.29 17.79 10.29
CA GLU A 78 -13.89 17.47 10.53
C GLU A 78 -13.03 18.01 9.38
N TYR A 79 -12.04 18.85 9.71
CA TYR A 79 -11.11 19.37 8.71
C TYR A 79 -10.11 18.29 8.28
N ILE A 80 -10.04 18.02 6.97
CA ILE A 80 -9.13 17.02 6.39
C ILE A 80 -8.06 17.69 5.55
N HIS A 81 -6.82 17.29 5.80
CA HIS A 81 -5.64 17.56 4.98
C HIS A 81 -4.76 16.31 4.95
N TYR A 82 -3.72 16.27 4.11
CA TYR A 82 -2.87 15.08 3.95
C TYR A 82 -2.24 14.53 5.24
N GLY A 83 -1.99 15.38 6.22
CA GLY A 83 -1.41 14.99 7.51
C GLY A 83 -2.44 14.72 8.61
N SER A 84 -3.74 14.77 8.30
CA SER A 84 -4.76 14.48 9.31
C SER A 84 -4.83 12.97 9.56
N MET A 85 -5.08 12.60 10.82
CA MET A 85 -5.22 11.18 11.22
C MET A 85 -6.30 10.48 10.37
N ARG A 86 -7.40 11.17 10.08
CA ARG A 86 -8.48 10.62 9.26
C ARG A 86 -8.06 10.33 7.83
N MET A 87 -7.24 11.19 7.22
CA MET A 87 -6.74 10.93 5.87
C MET A 87 -5.87 9.67 5.84
N HIS A 88 -5.00 9.49 6.85
CA HIS A 88 -4.19 8.28 6.97
C HIS A 88 -5.05 7.02 7.15
N GLN A 89 -6.13 7.07 7.94
CA GLN A 89 -7.07 5.96 8.08
C GLN A 89 -7.76 5.61 6.76
N ILE A 90 -8.16 6.62 5.98
CA ILE A 90 -8.78 6.41 4.67
C ILE A 90 -7.77 5.81 3.69
N PHE A 91 -6.52 6.28 3.68
CA PHE A 91 -5.47 5.68 2.86
C PHE A 91 -5.19 4.22 3.24
N GLN A 92 -5.14 3.92 4.54
CA GLN A 92 -4.97 2.55 5.00
C GLN A 92 -6.15 1.67 4.58
N ALA A 93 -7.38 2.14 4.80
CA ALA A 93 -8.58 1.43 4.37
C ALA A 93 -8.62 1.19 2.86
N THR A 94 -8.14 2.15 2.06
CA THR A 94 -8.02 2.01 0.60
C THR A 94 -7.03 0.91 0.23
N LYS A 95 -5.86 0.88 0.87
CA LYS A 95 -4.87 -0.19 0.67
C LYS A 95 -5.44 -1.55 1.05
N ASP A 96 -6.11 -1.65 2.19
CA ASP A 96 -6.67 -2.90 2.69
C ASP A 96 -7.83 -3.42 1.80
N LEU A 97 -8.61 -2.53 1.18
CA LEU A 97 -9.68 -2.91 0.24
C LEU A 97 -9.15 -3.22 -1.16
N GLY A 98 -8.07 -2.57 -1.57
CA GLY A 98 -7.50 -2.67 -2.91
C GLY A 98 -6.34 -3.67 -3.05
N CYS A 99 -5.93 -4.33 -1.96
CA CYS A 99 -4.75 -5.20 -1.97
C CYS A 99 -4.93 -6.49 -2.78
N PHE A 100 -6.17 -6.95 -2.96
CA PHE A 100 -6.47 -8.19 -3.67
C PHE A 100 -7.65 -8.02 -4.63
N VAL A 101 -7.46 -8.39 -5.90
CA VAL A 101 -8.53 -8.40 -6.91
C VAL A 101 -8.62 -9.74 -7.61
N GLN A 102 -9.83 -10.11 -8.03
CA GLN A 102 -10.05 -11.21 -8.95
C GLN A 102 -10.74 -10.67 -10.20
N MET A 103 -10.13 -10.91 -11.37
CA MET A 103 -10.62 -10.39 -12.65
C MET A 103 -10.51 -11.44 -13.76
N TYR A 104 -11.36 -11.29 -14.76
CA TYR A 104 -11.45 -12.16 -15.93
C TYR A 104 -11.29 -11.32 -17.20
N GLU A 105 -10.65 -11.88 -18.21
CA GLU A 105 -10.60 -11.26 -19.53
C GLU A 105 -11.98 -11.37 -20.19
N ASN A 106 -12.54 -10.23 -20.62
CA ASN A 106 -13.88 -10.13 -21.20
C ASN A 106 -13.91 -10.68 -22.63
N MET A 107 -13.89 -12.01 -22.74
CA MET A 107 -13.98 -12.73 -24.01
C MET A 107 -14.94 -13.91 -23.87
N GLU A 108 -15.96 -13.95 -24.73
CA GLU A 108 -16.91 -15.06 -24.76
C GLU A 108 -16.27 -16.33 -25.35
N GLY A 109 -16.53 -17.48 -24.74
CA GLY A 109 -16.08 -18.79 -25.28
C GLY A 109 -14.58 -19.08 -25.17
N ALA A 110 -13.80 -18.25 -24.47
CA ALA A 110 -12.37 -18.43 -24.33
C ALA A 110 -11.99 -19.37 -23.16
N SER A 111 -10.92 -20.13 -23.35
CA SER A 111 -10.22 -20.81 -22.25
C SER A 111 -9.33 -19.80 -21.53
N LEU A 112 -9.63 -19.55 -20.25
CA LEU A 112 -8.89 -18.63 -19.42
C LEU A 112 -7.90 -19.38 -18.54
N PHE A 113 -6.63 -18.99 -18.66
CA PHE A 113 -5.52 -19.46 -17.85
C PHE A 113 -5.43 -18.65 -16.55
N PRO A 114 -5.30 -19.31 -15.38
CA PRO A 114 -5.12 -18.62 -14.12
C PRO A 114 -3.70 -18.05 -14.00
N TRP A 115 -3.62 -16.75 -13.70
CA TRP A 115 -2.40 -16.01 -13.39
C TRP A 115 -2.52 -15.38 -12.01
N VAL A 116 -1.42 -15.33 -11.28
CA VAL A 116 -1.27 -14.48 -10.08
C VAL A 116 -0.40 -13.30 -10.47
N GLY A 117 -0.92 -12.09 -10.31
CA GLY A 117 -0.17 -10.85 -10.47
C GLY A 117 0.10 -10.23 -9.11
N ALA A 118 1.30 -9.74 -8.89
CA ALA A 118 1.67 -8.99 -7.70
C ALA A 118 2.61 -7.84 -8.04
N ASN A 119 2.33 -6.68 -7.46
CA ASN A 119 3.15 -5.48 -7.53
C ASN A 119 3.94 -5.39 -6.22
N PHE A 120 5.26 -5.44 -6.34
CA PHE A 120 6.19 -5.38 -5.24
C PHE A 120 6.88 -4.03 -5.23
N LYS A 121 7.04 -3.47 -4.04
CA LYS A 121 7.90 -2.32 -3.78
C LYS A 121 9.13 -2.81 -3.04
N VAL A 122 10.30 -2.60 -3.64
CA VAL A 122 11.59 -2.89 -3.04
C VAL A 122 12.24 -1.58 -2.65
N SER A 123 12.40 -1.37 -1.35
CA SER A 123 12.98 -0.17 -0.78
C SER A 123 14.35 -0.50 -0.18
N TYR A 124 15.40 0.07 -0.76
CA TYR A 124 16.78 -0.01 -0.30
C TYR A 124 17.02 1.14 0.67
N HIS A 125 17.25 0.82 1.93
CA HIS A 125 17.46 1.77 3.01
C HIS A 125 18.93 1.80 3.40
N THR A 126 19.50 2.99 3.36
CA THR A 126 20.81 3.37 3.88
C THR A 126 20.67 4.78 4.48
N ASP A 127 21.70 5.62 4.38
CA ASP A 127 21.56 7.06 4.58
C ASP A 127 20.64 7.72 3.54
N GLN A 128 20.40 7.04 2.41
CA GLN A 128 19.41 7.37 1.40
C GLN A 128 18.43 6.21 1.18
N THR A 129 17.18 6.53 0.84
CA THR A 129 16.16 5.54 0.47
C THR A 129 15.97 5.54 -1.04
N LYS A 130 16.24 4.41 -1.68
CA LYS A 130 15.91 4.16 -3.09
C LYS A 130 14.74 3.19 -3.15
N GLU A 131 13.68 3.56 -3.85
CA GLU A 131 12.50 2.70 -4.02
C GLU A 131 12.35 2.28 -5.48
N MET A 132 12.06 1.00 -5.70
CA MET A 132 11.80 0.42 -7.02
C MET A 132 10.49 -0.35 -6.99
N LEU A 133 9.72 -0.25 -8.07
CA LEU A 133 8.46 -0.98 -8.23
C LEU A 133 8.63 -2.08 -9.27
N PHE A 134 8.26 -3.29 -8.90
CA PHE A 134 8.27 -4.47 -9.76
C PHE A 134 6.86 -4.97 -9.94
N SER A 135 6.42 -5.11 -11.18
CA SER A 135 5.16 -5.77 -11.50
C SER A 135 5.45 -7.14 -12.09
N LEU A 136 5.14 -8.20 -11.36
CA LEU A 136 5.39 -9.57 -11.77
C LEU A 136 4.10 -10.36 -11.79
N GLY A 137 4.00 -11.30 -12.74
CA GLY A 137 2.93 -12.26 -12.79
C GLY A 137 3.44 -13.65 -13.05
N ILE A 138 2.76 -14.65 -12.49
CA ILE A 138 3.09 -16.06 -12.66
C ILE A 138 1.87 -16.84 -13.12
N ASN A 139 2.06 -17.67 -14.15
CA ASN A 139 1.03 -18.56 -14.64
C ASN A 139 0.88 -19.75 -13.68
N LEU A 140 -0.34 -20.02 -13.21
CA LEU A 140 -0.59 -21.07 -12.21
C LEU A 140 -0.68 -22.48 -12.81
N ILE A 141 -0.62 -22.64 -14.13
CA ILE A 141 -0.55 -23.96 -14.78
C ILE A 141 0.90 -24.40 -14.95
N HIS A 142 1.73 -23.58 -15.60
CA HIS A 142 3.10 -23.96 -15.96
C HIS A 142 4.17 -23.31 -15.07
N GLY A 143 3.82 -22.26 -14.32
CA GLY A 143 4.76 -21.54 -13.46
C GLY A 143 5.66 -20.56 -14.19
N SER A 144 5.34 -20.17 -15.43
CA SER A 144 6.10 -19.14 -16.15
C SER A 144 5.92 -17.78 -15.49
N VAL A 145 7.03 -17.08 -15.26
CA VAL A 145 7.05 -15.73 -14.70
C VAL A 145 7.13 -14.71 -15.83
N LYS A 146 6.35 -13.63 -15.70
CA LYS A 146 6.30 -12.51 -16.64
C LYS A 146 6.57 -11.22 -15.87
N SER A 147 7.57 -10.46 -16.32
CA SER A 147 7.83 -9.09 -15.87
C SER A 147 6.86 -8.10 -16.53
N ASN A 148 6.72 -6.92 -15.94
CA ASN A 148 5.82 -5.86 -16.42
C ASN A 148 4.37 -6.35 -16.58
N PHE A 149 3.91 -7.14 -15.60
CA PHE A 149 2.61 -7.77 -15.67
C PHE A 149 1.47 -6.74 -15.72
N GLN A 150 1.59 -5.64 -14.98
CA GLN A 150 0.62 -4.56 -14.99
C GLN A 150 0.45 -3.94 -16.37
N ASP A 151 1.53 -3.69 -17.11
CA ASP A 151 1.46 -3.13 -18.47
C ASP A 151 0.70 -4.09 -19.39
N TRP A 152 0.94 -5.39 -19.23
CA TRP A 152 0.22 -6.44 -19.94
C TRP A 152 -1.27 -6.54 -19.57
N LEU A 153 -1.65 -6.20 -18.33
CA LEU A 153 -3.05 -6.12 -17.91
C LEU A 153 -3.75 -4.88 -18.49
N ILE A 154 -3.07 -3.74 -18.58
CA ILE A 154 -3.64 -2.47 -19.09
C ILE A 154 -4.06 -2.60 -20.57
N GLU A 155 -3.35 -3.42 -21.35
CA GLU A 155 -3.68 -3.69 -22.75
C GLU A 155 -4.98 -4.53 -22.92
N ARG A 156 -5.55 -5.07 -21.84
CA ARG A 156 -6.70 -5.98 -21.88
C ARG A 156 -7.96 -5.39 -21.27
N THR A 157 -9.11 -5.86 -21.76
CA THR A 157 -10.42 -5.57 -21.18
C THR A 157 -10.74 -6.56 -20.07
N LEU A 158 -10.53 -6.16 -18.82
CA LEU A 158 -10.78 -6.98 -17.64
C LEU A 158 -12.15 -6.65 -17.01
N THR A 159 -12.88 -7.69 -16.59
CA THR A 159 -14.16 -7.58 -15.89
C THR A 159 -14.12 -8.35 -14.57
N LYS A 160 -14.87 -7.87 -13.57
CA LYS A 160 -15.10 -8.61 -12.32
C LYS A 160 -16.08 -9.76 -12.51
N GLU A 161 -17.01 -9.61 -13.46
CA GLU A 161 -18.00 -10.62 -13.80
C GLU A 161 -17.40 -11.71 -14.69
N PHE A 162 -17.86 -12.93 -14.45
CA PHE A 162 -17.46 -14.09 -15.23
C PHE A 162 -18.05 -14.00 -16.65
N PRO A 163 -17.22 -14.02 -17.71
CA PRO A 163 -17.71 -13.88 -19.07
C PRO A 163 -18.58 -15.08 -19.49
N LYS A 164 -19.58 -14.83 -20.33
CA LYS A 164 -20.49 -15.88 -20.80
C LYS A 164 -19.73 -16.95 -21.57
N ASN A 165 -20.00 -18.21 -21.24
CA ASN A 165 -19.37 -19.40 -21.85
C ASN A 165 -17.84 -19.44 -21.77
N ALA A 166 -17.20 -18.66 -20.88
CA ALA A 166 -15.77 -18.81 -20.62
C ALA A 166 -15.50 -20.07 -19.79
N TYR A 167 -14.31 -20.64 -19.94
CA TYR A 167 -13.87 -21.79 -19.16
C TYR A 167 -12.58 -21.45 -18.41
N CYS A 168 -12.63 -21.47 -17.07
CA CYS A 168 -11.43 -21.31 -16.25
C CYS A 168 -10.72 -22.65 -16.12
N LEU A 169 -9.44 -22.68 -16.51
CA LEU A 169 -8.60 -23.84 -16.30
C LEU A 169 -8.21 -23.96 -14.81
N PRO A 170 -8.11 -25.18 -14.27
CA PRO A 170 -7.68 -25.39 -12.89
C PRO A 170 -6.22 -24.99 -12.72
N TYR A 171 -5.88 -24.39 -11.59
CA TYR A 171 -4.49 -24.13 -11.23
C TYR A 171 -3.82 -25.41 -10.74
N ILE A 172 -2.58 -25.63 -11.17
CA ILE A 172 -1.72 -26.73 -10.69
C ILE A 172 -0.85 -26.22 -9.53
N VAL A 173 -0.38 -24.99 -9.64
CA VAL A 173 0.39 -24.28 -8.60
C VAL A 173 -0.60 -23.50 -7.73
N SER A 174 -0.53 -23.67 -6.41
CA SER A 174 -1.37 -22.88 -5.51
C SER A 174 -0.98 -21.40 -5.55
N PRO A 175 -1.93 -20.46 -5.39
CA PRO A 175 -1.63 -19.02 -5.40
C PRO A 175 -0.55 -18.62 -4.40
N ILE A 176 -0.53 -19.23 -3.21
CA ILE A 176 0.46 -18.97 -2.16
C ILE A 176 1.87 -19.34 -2.64
N ARG A 177 2.05 -20.53 -3.21
CA ARG A 177 3.36 -20.97 -3.76
C ARG A 177 3.81 -20.11 -4.94
N ALA A 178 2.85 -19.58 -5.69
CA ALA A 178 3.12 -18.64 -6.77
C ALA A 178 3.72 -17.34 -6.22
N ILE A 179 3.18 -16.80 -5.13
CA ILE A 179 3.72 -15.61 -4.46
C ILE A 179 5.13 -15.88 -3.93
N GLU A 180 5.36 -17.00 -3.23
CA GLU A 180 6.69 -17.39 -2.73
C GLU A 180 7.72 -17.45 -3.89
N ARG A 181 7.32 -17.97 -5.05
CA ARG A 181 8.18 -17.99 -6.24
C ARG A 181 8.48 -16.59 -6.80
N LEU A 182 7.51 -15.67 -6.76
CA LEU A 182 7.72 -14.29 -7.17
C LEU A 182 8.67 -13.56 -6.20
N GLU A 183 8.56 -13.83 -4.90
CA GLU A 183 9.50 -13.31 -3.90
C GLU A 183 10.92 -13.81 -4.18
N THR A 184 11.12 -15.12 -4.38
CA THR A 184 12.44 -15.67 -4.75
C THR A 184 12.96 -15.09 -6.07
N ALA A 185 12.10 -14.82 -7.04
CA ALA A 185 12.50 -14.18 -8.30
C ALA A 185 13.02 -12.75 -8.07
N ILE A 186 12.40 -12.00 -7.16
CA ILE A 186 12.84 -10.66 -6.76
C ILE A 186 14.15 -10.74 -5.98
N GLU A 187 14.28 -11.66 -5.03
CA GLU A 187 15.52 -11.86 -4.28
C GLU A 187 16.69 -12.17 -5.21
N ASN A 188 16.47 -13.04 -6.20
CA ASN A 188 17.48 -13.33 -7.23
C ASN A 188 17.79 -12.09 -8.07
N TYR A 189 16.79 -11.30 -8.45
CA TYR A 189 17.01 -10.05 -9.19
C TYR A 189 17.85 -9.06 -8.38
N ILE A 190 17.53 -8.87 -7.10
CA ILE A 190 18.27 -8.02 -6.17
C ILE A 190 19.70 -8.52 -6.00
N GLY A 191 19.91 -9.83 -5.87
CA GLY A 191 21.24 -10.42 -5.73
C GLY A 191 22.13 -10.28 -6.96
N HIS A 192 21.56 -10.11 -8.15
CA HIS A 192 22.28 -9.84 -9.39
C HIS A 192 22.38 -8.34 -9.73
N ASP A 193 21.65 -7.48 -9.00
CA ASP A 193 21.70 -6.04 -9.18
C ASP A 193 23.01 -5.48 -8.62
N ASP A 194 23.39 -4.29 -9.10
CA ASP A 194 24.66 -3.67 -8.73
C ASP A 194 24.70 -3.34 -7.22
N MET A 195 25.68 -3.90 -6.49
CA MET A 195 25.86 -3.70 -5.05
C MET A 195 26.63 -2.41 -4.70
N THR A 196 26.97 -1.59 -5.70
CA THR A 196 27.65 -0.30 -5.51
C THR A 196 27.00 0.58 -4.45
N TRP A 197 25.66 0.59 -4.35
CA TRP A 197 24.95 1.37 -3.33
C TRP A 197 25.32 0.96 -1.89
N ALA A 198 25.49 -0.34 -1.64
CA ALA A 198 25.85 -0.86 -0.32
C ALA A 198 27.33 -0.57 0.00
N GLU A 199 28.21 -0.70 -0.98
CA GLU A 199 29.63 -0.38 -0.84
C GLU A 199 29.85 1.12 -0.57
N GLU A 200 29.13 1.99 -1.27
CA GLU A 200 29.19 3.44 -1.05
C GLU A 200 28.65 3.85 0.31
N ALA A 201 27.57 3.22 0.77
CA ALA A 201 27.03 3.43 2.10
C ALA A 201 28.03 3.01 3.18
N GLU A 202 28.74 1.88 2.99
CA GLU A 202 29.79 1.44 3.92
C GLU A 202 30.97 2.43 3.97
N LYS A 203 31.41 2.94 2.81
CA LYS A 203 32.46 3.98 2.75
C LYS A 203 32.04 5.26 3.50
N ARG A 204 30.80 5.71 3.31
CA ARG A 204 30.24 6.86 4.02
C ARG A 204 30.17 6.61 5.52
N TRP A 205 29.72 5.43 5.92
CA TRP A 205 29.66 5.02 7.33
C TRP A 205 31.02 5.07 8.01
N ARG A 206 32.06 4.50 7.38
CA ARG A 206 33.43 4.52 7.92
C ARG A 206 33.93 5.95 8.11
N ARG A 207 33.67 6.84 7.16
CA ARG A 207 34.05 8.26 7.25
C ARG A 207 33.35 8.97 8.42
N GLU A 208 32.05 8.74 8.60
CA GLU A 208 31.30 9.32 9.73
C GLU A 208 31.78 8.75 11.08
N GLN A 209 32.11 7.45 11.13
CA GLN A 209 32.70 6.84 12.33
C GLN A 209 34.09 7.40 12.64
N GLU A 210 34.93 7.65 11.64
CA GLU A 210 36.24 8.28 11.82
C GLU A 210 36.12 9.69 12.39
N ILE A 211 35.17 10.48 11.87
CA ILE A 211 34.86 11.82 12.38
C ILE A 211 34.41 11.73 13.84
N LEU A 212 33.45 10.85 14.15
CA LEU A 212 32.98 10.64 15.52
C LEU A 212 34.15 10.25 16.44
N ASN A 213 35.00 9.32 16.02
CA ASN A 213 36.15 8.89 16.81
C ASN A 213 37.15 10.02 17.07
N HIS A 214 37.39 10.89 16.08
CA HIS A 214 38.29 12.03 16.22
C HIS A 214 37.80 13.04 17.26
N PHE A 215 36.48 13.29 17.34
CA PHE A 215 35.91 14.17 18.38
C PHE A 215 36.15 13.68 19.81
N TYR A 216 36.33 12.37 20.00
CA TYR A 216 36.58 11.74 21.31
C TYR A 216 38.02 11.20 21.43
N GLU A 217 38.93 11.67 20.58
CA GLU A 217 40.33 11.27 20.61
C GLU A 217 41.01 11.79 21.89
N GLY A 218 41.65 10.89 22.65
CA GLY A 218 42.27 11.22 23.94
C GLY A 218 41.34 11.19 25.15
N VAL A 219 40.04 10.88 24.97
CA VAL A 219 39.11 10.63 26.08
C VAL A 219 39.25 9.19 26.58
N ILE A 220 39.68 9.02 27.84
CA ILE A 220 39.97 7.70 28.44
C ILE A 220 38.68 6.90 28.69
N GLU A 221 37.63 7.56 29.21
CA GLU A 221 36.29 6.99 29.38
C GLU A 221 35.32 7.66 28.42
N LYS A 222 34.90 6.92 27.40
CA LYS A 222 33.94 7.43 26.42
C LYS A 222 32.58 7.65 27.11
N PRO A 223 31.99 8.84 26.98
CA PRO A 223 30.69 9.13 27.58
C PRO A 223 29.57 8.35 26.88
N GLU A 224 28.45 8.15 27.56
CA GLU A 224 27.26 7.45 27.04
C GLU A 224 26.76 8.04 25.71
N VAL A 225 26.91 9.35 25.52
CA VAL A 225 26.57 10.07 24.28
C VAL A 225 27.30 9.50 23.06
N TYR A 226 28.58 9.11 23.22
CA TYR A 226 29.35 8.52 22.12
C TYR A 226 28.77 7.17 21.69
N GLU A 227 28.38 6.31 22.63
CA GLU A 227 27.80 5.00 22.29
C GLU A 227 26.41 5.16 21.66
N ILE A 228 25.58 6.10 22.15
CA ILE A 228 24.30 6.44 21.53
C ILE A 228 24.49 6.92 20.08
N GLU A 229 25.43 7.82 19.85
CA GLU A 229 25.68 8.37 18.52
C GLU A 229 26.29 7.34 17.56
N LYS A 230 27.18 6.49 18.06
CA LYS A 230 27.73 5.35 17.31
C LYS A 230 26.67 4.33 16.93
N GLU A 231 25.72 4.05 17.83
CA GLU A 231 24.59 3.17 17.55
C GLU A 231 23.63 3.81 16.54
N ALA A 232 23.33 5.10 16.67
CA ALA A 232 22.53 5.85 15.69
C ALA A 232 23.17 5.88 14.29
N LEU A 233 24.50 6.05 14.21
CA LEU A 233 25.24 5.94 12.95
C LEU A 233 25.12 4.52 12.37
N ARG A 234 25.25 3.49 13.21
CA ARG A 234 25.09 2.11 12.76
C ARG A 234 23.68 1.86 12.21
N GLU A 235 22.63 2.29 12.91
CA GLU A 235 21.25 2.13 12.43
C GLU A 235 20.98 2.86 11.13
N ARG A 236 21.53 4.08 10.98
CA ARG A 236 21.33 4.91 9.79
C ARG A 236 22.04 4.36 8.55
N PHE A 237 23.26 3.86 8.70
CA PHE A 237 24.07 3.42 7.55
C PHE A 237 23.94 1.93 7.25
N GLN A 238 23.37 1.13 8.15
CA GLN A 238 23.18 -0.30 7.91
C GLN A 238 22.29 -0.52 6.68
N PRO A 239 22.81 -1.15 5.61
CA PRO A 239 22.03 -1.47 4.43
C PRO A 239 20.87 -2.42 4.79
N ARG A 240 19.64 -2.03 4.49
CA ARG A 240 18.45 -2.86 4.69
C ARG A 240 17.59 -2.83 3.43
N ILE A 241 17.22 -4.00 2.94
CA ILE A 241 16.30 -4.13 1.82
C ILE A 241 14.95 -4.55 2.38
N LYS A 242 13.92 -3.78 2.08
CA LYS A 242 12.53 -4.07 2.47
C LYS A 242 11.74 -4.40 1.22
N ILE A 243 11.13 -5.58 1.18
CA ILE A 243 10.23 -6.00 0.12
C ILE A 243 8.81 -5.92 0.68
N GLU A 244 7.93 -5.17 0.02
CA GLU A 244 6.52 -5.05 0.39
C GLU A 244 5.64 -5.38 -0.83
N ILE A 245 4.61 -6.21 -0.65
CA ILE A 245 3.57 -6.39 -1.66
C ILE A 245 2.60 -5.21 -1.55
N VAL A 246 2.51 -4.41 -2.61
CA VAL A 246 1.63 -3.23 -2.68
C VAL A 246 0.21 -3.64 -3.03
N SER A 247 0.07 -4.52 -4.02
CA SER A 247 -1.21 -5.02 -4.50
C SER A 247 -1.00 -6.33 -5.24
N GLY A 248 -1.99 -7.20 -5.24
CA GLY A 248 -1.99 -8.41 -6.04
C GLY A 248 -3.38 -8.84 -6.45
N GLY A 249 -3.45 -9.94 -7.20
CA GLY A 249 -4.72 -10.47 -7.63
C GLY A 249 -4.58 -11.75 -8.43
N ILE A 250 -5.71 -12.41 -8.61
CA ILE A 250 -5.86 -13.54 -9.52
C ILE A 250 -6.53 -13.06 -10.80
N PHE A 251 -5.88 -13.31 -11.92
CA PHE A 251 -6.32 -12.88 -13.23
C PHE A 251 -6.52 -14.12 -14.10
N TYR A 252 -7.70 -14.24 -14.72
CA TYR A 252 -8.00 -15.31 -15.66
C TYR A 252 -7.89 -14.75 -17.08
N LEU A 253 -6.82 -15.11 -17.78
CA LEU A 253 -6.36 -14.48 -19.02
C LEU A 253 -6.12 -15.54 -20.11
N LYS A 254 -6.24 -15.17 -21.37
CA LYS A 254 -5.99 -16.05 -22.51
C LYS A 254 -4.51 -16.20 -22.85
#